data_AF-A0A0D2SQR0-F1
#
_entry.id   AF-A0A0D2SQR0-F1
#
_cell.length_a   1.000
_cell.length_b   1.000
_cell.length_c   1.000
_cell.angle_alpha   90.00
_cell.angle_beta   90.00
_cell.angle_gamma   90.00
#
_symmetry.space_group_name_H-M   'P 1'
#
loop_
_entity.id
_entity.type
_entity.pdbx_description
1 polymer ?
#
loop_
_entity_poly.entity_id
_entity_poly.type
_entity_poly.pdbx_seq_one_letter_code
_entity_poly.pdbx_strand_id
1 'polypeptide(L)'
;YTINLNIHFSSFLFLINNISFFLHPQTHLNVINNSGARELMCFRVLGASNCRYAHIGDVIIAVIKETVPNTPLERSKVIRAVIDSF
;
A
#
# COMPACT_ATOMS: atom_id res chain seq x y z
N TYR A 1 1.25 -0.96 -15.41
CA TYR A 1 2.09 -1.80 -14.54
C TYR A 1 1.42 -1.90 -13.18
N THR A 2 0.96 -3.08 -12.80
CA THR A 2 0.50 -3.38 -11.44
C THR A 2 1.66 -4.08 -10.75
N ILE A 3 2.12 -3.54 -9.62
CA ILE A 3 3.21 -4.15 -8.86
C ILE A 3 2.55 -4.79 -7.64
N ASN A 4 2.75 -6.09 -7.46
CA ASN A 4 2.35 -6.75 -6.23
C ASN A 4 3.29 -6.26 -5.13
N LEU A 5 2.75 -5.57 -4.13
CA LEU A 5 3.51 -5.01 -3.02
C LEU A 5 2.93 -5.58 -1.74
N ASN A 6 3.72 -6.37 -1.02
CA ASN A 6 3.36 -6.80 0.31
C ASN A 6 3.51 -5.58 1.22
N ILE A 7 2.38 -5.10 1.71
CA ILE A 7 2.30 -3.88 2.51
C ILE A 7 2.11 -4.30 3.97
N HIS A 8 3.06 -3.93 4.82
CA HIS A 8 2.90 -4.13 6.26
C HIS A 8 2.30 -2.87 6.90
N PHE A 9 1.14 -3.00 7.53
CA PHE A 9 0.50 -1.90 8.26
C PHE A 9 1.03 -1.86 9.70
N SER A 10 1.81 -0.82 10.02
CA SER A 10 2.31 -0.58 11.39
C SER A 10 1.24 0.04 12.32
N SER A 11 0.05 0.36 11.81
CA SER A 11 -0.98 1.08 12.55
C SER A 11 -1.67 0.17 13.57
N PHE A 12 -1.65 0.61 14.83
CA PHE A 12 -2.12 -0.04 16.06
C PHE A 12 -3.64 -0.35 16.14
N LEU A 13 -4.35 -0.53 15.03
CA LEU A 13 -5.76 -0.93 15.03
C LEU A 13 -5.95 -2.20 14.20
N PHE A 14 -5.26 -3.26 14.61
CA PHE A 14 -5.69 -4.63 14.33
C PHE A 14 -6.91 -4.90 15.22
N LEU A 15 -8.06 -4.31 14.85
CA LEU A 15 -9.30 -4.57 15.58
C LEU A 15 -9.68 -6.03 15.28
N ILE A 16 -9.57 -6.81 16.35
CA ILE A 16 -9.98 -8.19 16.49
C ILE A 16 -11.37 -8.34 15.83
N ASN A 17 -11.47 -9.29 14.89
CA ASN A 17 -12.66 -9.68 14.10
C ASN A 17 -12.90 -8.97 12.75
N ASN A 18 -12.04 -9.22 11.74
CA ASN A 18 -12.18 -8.92 10.29
C ASN A 18 -11.28 -7.78 9.74
N ILE A 19 -10.04 -8.16 9.39
CA ILE A 19 -9.16 -7.75 8.26
C ILE A 19 -9.50 -6.44 7.49
N SER A 20 -9.72 -5.33 8.17
CA SER A 20 -10.01 -4.04 7.55
C SER A 20 -8.96 -3.01 7.99
N PHE A 21 -8.16 -2.54 7.04
CA PHE A 21 -7.12 -1.54 7.23
C PHE A 21 -7.68 -0.16 6.97
N PHE A 22 -7.65 0.71 7.98
CA PHE A 22 -8.04 2.10 7.81
C PHE A 22 -6.92 2.89 7.14
N LEU A 23 -7.18 3.32 5.91
CA LEU A 23 -6.28 4.09 5.06
C LEU A 23 -6.76 5.54 4.99
N HIS A 24 -5.95 6.44 5.54
CA HIS A 24 -6.12 7.86 5.29
C HIS A 24 -5.34 8.28 4.04
N PRO A 25 -5.80 9.33 3.33
CA PRO A 25 -4.93 10.06 2.43
C PRO A 25 -3.63 10.41 3.14
N GLN A 26 -2.48 10.23 2.48
CA GLN A 26 -1.17 10.49 3.04
C GLN A 26 -0.67 9.45 4.07
N THR A 27 -1.30 8.28 4.16
CA THR A 27 -0.76 7.18 4.97
C THR A 27 0.49 6.61 4.30
N HIS A 28 1.59 6.58 5.05
CA HIS A 28 2.84 5.95 4.64
C HIS A 28 2.80 4.44 4.92
N LEU A 29 3.26 3.65 3.95
CA LEU A 29 3.19 2.20 3.93
C LEU A 29 4.58 1.64 3.65
N ASN A 30 5.03 0.75 4.53
CA ASN A 30 6.29 0.04 4.32
C ASN A 30 6.07 -1.17 3.43
N VAL A 31 6.96 -1.31 2.46
CA VAL A 31 6.98 -2.43 1.53
C VAL A 31 8.00 -3.44 2.02
N ILE A 32 7.57 -4.69 2.20
CA ILE A 32 8.42 -5.78 2.72
C ILE A 32 8.88 -6.77 1.64
N ASN A 33 8.61 -6.49 0.36
CA ASN A 33 8.93 -7.41 -0.73
C ASN A 33 10.02 -6.90 -1.67
N ASN A 34 10.56 -7.82 -2.49
CA ASN A 34 11.66 -7.57 -3.41
C ASN A 34 11.27 -6.76 -4.66
N SER A 35 10.18 -5.98 -4.60
CA SER A 35 9.74 -5.12 -5.69
C SER A 35 10.68 -3.96 -5.97
N GLY A 36 11.52 -3.60 -5.00
CA GLY A 36 12.41 -2.45 -5.07
C GLY A 36 11.80 -1.14 -4.55
N ALA A 37 10.51 -1.13 -4.17
CA ALA A 37 9.94 -0.04 -3.40
C ALA A 37 10.23 -0.28 -1.91
N ARG A 38 10.55 0.77 -1.16
CA ARG A 38 10.78 0.72 0.28
C ARG A 38 9.64 1.36 1.05
N GLU A 39 9.16 2.49 0.53
CA GLU A 39 8.07 3.25 1.13
C GLU A 39 7.10 3.76 0.07
N LEU A 40 5.80 3.65 0.37
CA LEU A 40 4.72 4.17 -0.44
C LEU A 40 3.86 5.13 0.36
N MET A 41 3.19 6.04 -0.33
CA MET A 41 2.14 6.89 0.21
C MET A 41 0.82 6.54 -0.47
N CYS A 42 -0.13 5.98 0.28
CA CYS A 42 -1.46 5.70 -0.24
C CYS A 42 -2.32 6.97 -0.27
N PHE A 43 -3.12 7.13 -1.31
CA PHE A 43 -4.09 8.22 -1.40
C PHE A 43 -5.47 7.78 -1.87
N ARG A 44 -5.64 6.54 -2.35
CA ARG A 44 -6.94 6.02 -2.76
C ARG A 44 -7.02 4.50 -2.71
N VAL A 45 -8.12 3.96 -2.19
CA VAL A 45 -8.53 2.56 -2.34
C VAL A 45 -9.44 2.46 -3.56
N LEU A 46 -9.17 1.53 -4.48
CA LEU A 46 -10.05 1.26 -5.62
C LEU A 46 -11.21 0.37 -5.19
N GLY A 47 -12.39 0.57 -5.78
CA GLY A 47 -13.58 -0.24 -5.49
C GLY A 47 -14.34 0.15 -4.22
N ALA A 48 -13.71 0.91 -3.32
CA ALA A 48 -14.37 1.49 -2.16
C ALA A 48 -15.13 2.78 -2.52
N SER A 49 -16.45 2.71 -2.69
CA SER A 49 -17.30 3.91 -2.75
C SER A 49 -17.41 4.53 -1.36
N ASN A 50 -16.68 5.62 -1.11
CA ASN A 50 -16.58 6.36 0.16
C ASN A 50 -16.01 5.58 1.36
N CYS A 51 -15.46 4.39 1.14
CA CYS A 51 -14.81 3.64 2.22
C CYS A 51 -13.34 4.05 2.37
N ARG A 52 -12.94 4.40 3.58
CA ARG A 52 -11.52 4.58 3.96
C ARG A 52 -10.88 3.28 4.44
N TYR A 53 -11.61 2.17 4.35
CA TYR A 53 -11.14 0.86 4.75
C TYR A 53 -10.78 0.07 3.51
N ALA A 54 -9.67 -0.65 3.58
CA ALA A 54 -9.27 -1.62 2.58
C ALA A 54 -9.00 -2.96 3.25
N HIS A 55 -9.29 -4.05 2.57
CA HIS A 55 -9.11 -5.40 3.06
C HIS A 55 -7.96 -6.07 2.31
N ILE A 56 -7.53 -7.24 2.79
CA ILE A 56 -6.63 -8.10 2.00
C ILE A 56 -7.29 -8.38 0.65
N GLY A 57 -6.51 -8.26 -0.43
CA GLY A 57 -6.95 -8.40 -1.81
C GLY A 57 -7.42 -7.10 -2.46
N ASP A 58 -7.66 -6.03 -1.71
CA ASP A 58 -8.06 -4.74 -2.30
C ASP A 58 -6.89 -4.07 -3.02
N VAL A 59 -7.20 -3.40 -4.12
CA VAL A 59 -6.22 -2.63 -4.91
C VAL A 59 -6.21 -1.19 -4.44
N ILE A 60 -5.04 -0.67 -4.09
CA ILE A 60 -4.82 0.74 -3.76
C ILE A 60 -4.04 1.45 -4.86
N ILE A 61 -4.24 2.77 -4.95
CA ILE A 61 -3.36 3.68 -5.69
C ILE A 61 -2.43 4.36 -4.70
N ALA A 62 -1.13 4.25 -4.98
CA ALA A 62 -0.08 4.81 -4.14
C ALA A 62 1.01 5.50 -4.97
N VAL A 63 1.75 6.39 -4.31
CA VAL A 63 2.94 7.04 -4.86
C VAL A 63 4.18 6.46 -4.19
N ILE A 64 5.19 6.11 -4.98
CA ILE A 64 6.47 5.65 -4.45
C ILE A 64 7.20 6.82 -3.77
N LYS A 65 7.52 6.69 -2.49
CA LYS A 65 8.30 7.68 -1.73
C LYS A 65 9.77 7.34 -1.67
N GLU A 66 10.07 6.06 -1.48
CA GLU A 66 11.43 5.57 -1.43
C GLU A 66 11.58 4.29 -2.26
N THR A 67 12.69 4.22 -3.00
CA THR A 67 13.12 3.05 -3.77
C THR A 67 14.48 2.60 -3.30
N VAL A 68 14.74 1.31 -3.47
CA VAL A 68 16.06 0.73 -3.32
C VAL A 68 16.94 1.17 -4.51
N PRO A 69 18.25 1.45 -4.31
CA PRO A 69 19.17 1.74 -5.40
C PRO A 69 19.18 0.63 -6.46
N ASN A 70 19.49 0.98 -7.71
CA ASN A 70 19.57 0.05 -8.85
C ASN A 70 18.27 -0.68 -9.20
N THR A 71 17.12 -0.16 -8.76
CA THR A 71 15.82 -0.65 -9.19
C THR A 71 15.32 0.13 -10.40
N PRO A 72 14.51 -0.47 -11.28
CA PRO A 72 13.85 0.25 -12.37
C PRO A 72 12.68 1.13 -11.89
N LEU A 73 12.48 1.25 -10.56
CA LEU A 73 11.42 2.05 -9.97
C LEU A 73 11.88 3.48 -9.74
N GLU A 74 10.98 4.41 -10.04
CA GLU A 74 11.21 5.85 -9.90
C GLU A 74 10.44 6.37 -8.68
N ARG A 75 11.09 7.23 -7.90
CA ARG A 75 10.38 8.00 -6.86
C ARG A 75 9.32 8.90 -7.50
N SER A 76 8.26 9.18 -6.76
CA SER A 76 7.09 9.96 -7.21
C SER A 76 6.26 9.31 -8.33
N LYS A 77 6.57 8.08 -8.72
CA LYS A 77 5.75 7.32 -9.67
C LYS A 77 4.46 6.83 -9.02
N VAL A 78 3.34 7.01 -9.71
CA VAL A 78 2.03 6.49 -9.30
C VAL A 78 1.92 5.03 -9.74
N ILE A 79 1.53 4.17 -8.80
CA ILE A 79 1.40 2.73 -9.03
C ILE A 79 0.09 2.19 -8.45
N ARG A 80 -0.29 1.00 -8.93
CA ARG A 80 -1.33 0.17 -8.31
C ARG A 80 -0.66 -0.93 -7.51
N ALA A 81 -1.14 -1.12 -6.28
CA ALA A 81 -0.66 -2.15 -5.36
C ALA A 81 -1.84 -2.94 -4.80
N VAL A 82 -1.64 -4.22 -4.54
CA VAL A 82 -2.62 -5.08 -3.86
C VAL A 82 -2.24 -5.14 -2.39
N ILE A 83 -3.22 -4.99 -1.49
CA ILE A 83 -2.99 -5.24 -0.07
C ILE A 83 -2.92 -6.74 0.15
N ASP A 84 -1.85 -7.20 0.77
CA ASP A 84 -1.67 -8.60 1.12
C ASP A 84 -1.18 -8.71 2.57
N SER A 85 -1.61 -9.74 3.29
CA SER A 85 -1.03 -10.05 4.60
C SER A 85 0.03 -11.13 4.42
N PHE A 86 1.26 -10.84 4.84
CA PHE A 86 2.29 -11.85 5.05
C PHE A 86 2.22 -12.41 6.46
#